data_AF-A0A428Z5X3-F1
#
_entry.id   AF-A0A428Z5X3-F1
#
_cell.length_a   1.000
_cell.length_b   1.000
_cell.length_c   1.000
_cell.angle_alpha   90.00
_cell.angle_beta   90.00
_cell.angle_gamma   90.00
#
_symmetry.space_group_name_H-M   'P 1'
#
loop_
_entity.id
_entity.type
_entity.pdbx_description
1 polymer ?
#
loop_
_entity_poly.entity_id
_entity_poly.type
_entity_poly.pdbx_seq_one_letter_code
_entity_poly.pdbx_strand_id
1 'polypeptide(L)' 'MNGLRVIPTWRHGRERLYVCLTDGRNLAWYDREAGRVNLLSDASREDVLEALGPFITGSVTVGPPPVPTVTEPVMK' A
#
# COMPACT_ATOMS: atom_id res chain seq x y z
N MET A 1 -9.91 -11.15 15.23
CA MET A 1 -9.10 -9.94 15.49
C MET A 1 -7.75 -10.18 14.85
N ASN A 2 -7.48 -9.54 13.72
CA ASN A 2 -6.69 -10.14 12.65
C ASN A 2 -5.16 -10.20 12.84
N GLY A 3 -4.62 -9.91 14.03
CA GLY A 3 -3.17 -10.05 14.27
C GLY A 3 -2.28 -9.27 13.27
N LEU A 4 -2.84 -8.27 12.59
CA LEU A 4 -2.13 -7.42 11.65
C LEU A 4 -1.63 -6.17 12.36
N ARG A 5 -0.38 -5.82 12.07
CA ARG A 5 0.28 -4.64 12.61
C ARG A 5 0.54 -3.65 11.49
N VAL A 6 -0.04 -2.47 11.64
CA VAL A 6 0.22 -1.33 10.75
C VAL A 6 1.39 -0.54 11.32
N ILE A 7 2.46 -0.40 10.53
CA ILE A 7 3.67 0.34 10.90
C ILE A 7 3.77 1.56 9.98
N PRO A 8 3.51 2.78 10.50
CA PRO A 8 3.78 4.00 9.75
C PRO A 8 5.29 4.19 9.60
N THR A 9 5.73 4.42 8.37
CA THR A 9 7.09 4.83 8.07
C THR A 9 7.09 6.15 7.32
N TRP A 10 8.08 6.97 7.64
CA TRP A 10 8.35 8.23 6.96
C TRP A 10 9.70 8.07 6.25
N ARG A 11 9.67 8.00 4.91
CA ARG A 11 10.89 7.87 4.11
C ARG A 11 10.88 8.90 3.00
N HIS A 12 11.95 9.71 2.91
CA HIS A 12 12.10 10.74 1.85
C HIS A 12 10.92 11.71 1.76
N GLY A 13 10.32 12.08 2.90
CA GLY A 13 9.13 12.95 2.94
C GLY A 13 7.81 12.27 2.53
N ARG A 14 7.82 10.95 2.28
CA ARG A 14 6.62 10.18 1.93
C ARG A 14 6.20 9.30 3.10
N GLU A 15 4.93 9.41 3.47
CA GLU A 15 4.32 8.57 4.49
C GLU A 15 3.79 7.28 3.86
N ARG A 16 4.30 6.14 4.35
CA ARG A 16 3.88 4.81 3.91
C ARG A 16 3.52 3.95 5.11
N LEU A 17 2.39 3.27 5.05
CA LEU A 17 1.96 2.35 6.09
C LEU A 17 2.25 0.91 5.65
N TYR A 18 3.11 0.20 6.36
CA TYR A 18 3.36 -1.21 6.12
C TYR A 18 2.40 -2.05 6.96
N VAL A 19 1.85 -3.10 6.37
CA VAL A 19 0.99 -4.07 7.05
C VAL A 19 1.77 -5.37 7.17
N CYS A 20 2.19 -5.66 8.40
CA CYS A 20 2.92 -6.87 8.73
C CYS A 20 2.06 -7.79 9.60
N LEU A 21 2.18 -9.10 9.40
CA LEU A 21 1.65 -10.08 10.35
C LEU A 21 2.41 -9.98 11.67
N THR A 22 1.78 -10.47 12.74
CA THR A 22 2.45 -10.77 14.02
C THR A 22 3.67 -11.69 13.86
N ASP A 23 3.69 -12.50 12.80
CA ASP A 23 4.81 -13.34 12.39
C ASP A 23 6.00 -12.55 11.80
N GLY A 24 5.85 -11.24 11.56
CA GLY A 24 6.88 -10.36 10.98
C GLY A 24 6.90 -10.33 9.45
N ARG A 25 6.08 -11.17 8.79
CA ARG A 25 5.93 -11.15 7.32
C ARG A 25 5.17 -9.91 6.86
N ASN A 26 5.69 -9.26 5.83
CA ASN A 26 5.05 -8.10 5.20
C ASN A 26 4.00 -8.58 4.20
N LEU A 27 2.75 -8.19 4.40
CA LEU A 27 1.64 -8.57 3.54
C LEU A 27 1.30 -7.50 2.52
N ALA A 28 1.45 -6.23 2.88
CA ALA A 28 1.09 -5.11 2.03
C ALA A 28 1.69 -3.80 2.51
N TRP A 29 1.65 -2.78 1.65
CA TRP A 29 1.95 -1.42 2.03
C TRP A 29 1.01 -0.42 1.35
N TYR A 30 0.61 0.59 2.10
CA TYR A 30 -0.22 1.70 1.65
C TYR A 30 0.62 2.96 1.48
N ASP A 31 0.57 3.54 0.29
CA ASP A 31 1.13 4.85 -0.01
C ASP A 31 0.04 5.90 0.19
N ARG A 32 0.17 6.71 1.24
CA ARG A 32 -0.81 7.75 1.57
C ARG A 32 -0.79 8.89 0.57
N GLU A 33 0.36 9.16 -0.04
CA GLU A 33 0.51 10.16 -1.10
C GLU A 33 -0.26 9.76 -2.36
N ALA A 34 -0.07 8.53 -2.83
CA ALA A 34 -0.71 8.03 -4.03
C ALA A 34 -2.13 7.47 -3.80
N GLY A 35 -2.56 7.32 -2.54
CA GLY A 35 -3.82 6.67 -2.20
C GLY A 35 -3.88 5.24 -2.72
N ARG A 36 -2.79 4.47 -2.61
CA ARG A 36 -2.67 3.12 -3.21
C ARG A 36 -2.13 2.08 -2.25
N VAL A 37 -2.77 0.91 -2.23
CA VAL A 37 -2.31 -0.29 -1.53
C VAL A 37 -1.64 -1.23 -2.52
N ASN A 38 -0.39 -1.58 -2.23
CA ASN A 38 0.34 -2.65 -2.88
C ASN A 38 0.26 -3.90 -1.99
N LEU A 39 -0.41 -4.93 -2.51
CA LEU A 39 -0.47 -6.24 -1.87
C LEU A 39 0.77 -7.04 -2.29
N LEU A 40 1.52 -7.52 -1.31
CA LEU A 40 2.60 -8.48 -1.50
C LEU A 40 2.07 -9.91 -1.46
N SER A 41 0.93 -10.14 -0.80
CA SER A 41 0.24 -11.41 -0.71
C SER A 41 -1.27 -11.22 -0.93
N ASP A 42 -1.83 -11.93 -1.91
CA ASP A 42 -3.26 -11.84 -2.24
C ASP A 42 -4.15 -12.58 -1.23
N ALA A 43 -3.59 -13.59 -0.54
CA ALA A 43 -4.29 -14.43 0.43
C ALA A 43 -4.78 -13.69 1.69
N SER A 44 -4.42 -12.42 1.87
CA SER A 44 -4.77 -11.62 3.06
C SER A 44 -5.26 -10.22 2.69
N ARG A 45 -5.79 -10.06 1.46
CA ARG A 45 -6.25 -8.77 0.94
C ARG A 45 -7.33 -8.14 1.81
N GLU A 46 -8.31 -8.93 2.21
CA GLU A 46 -9.46 -8.47 3.00
C GLU A 46 -9.00 -8.00 4.38
N ASP A 47 -8.17 -8.80 5.04
CA ASP A 47 -7.60 -8.48 6.36
C ASP A 47 -6.73 -7.21 6.31
N VAL A 48 -5.92 -7.07 5.26
CA VAL A 48 -5.11 -5.87 5.02
C VAL A 48 -6.00 -4.63 4.86
N LEU A 49 -7.08 -4.74 4.09
CA LEU A 49 -8.02 -3.64 3.87
C LEU A 49 -8.76 -3.28 5.16
N GLU A 50 -9.18 -4.27 5.96
CA GLU A 50 -9.76 -4.02 7.28
C GLU A 50 -8.78 -3.32 8.22
N ALA A 51 -7.52 -3.77 8.27
CA ALA A 51 -6.48 -3.16 9.10
C ALA A 51 -6.13 -1.72 8.66
N LEU A 52 -6.18 -1.45 7.36
CA LEU A 52 -5.94 -0.12 6.80
C LEU A 52 -7.17 0.78 6.81
N GLY A 53 -8.38 0.23 6.94
CA GLY A 53 -9.65 0.96 6.99
C GLY A 53 -9.61 2.27 7.80
N PRO A 54 -9.15 2.29 9.05
CA PRO A 54 -9.09 3.53 9.85
C PRO A 54 -8.05 4.55 9.36
N PHE A 55 -7.06 4.14 8.56
CA PHE A 55 -6.05 5.02 8.01
C PHE A 55 -6.40 5.53 6.60
N ILE A 56 -7.28 4.82 5.89
CA ILE A 56 -7.69 5.19 4.54
C ILE A 56 -8.77 6.26 4.65
N THR A 57 -8.42 7.48 4.24
CA THR A 57 -9.30 8.65 4.33
C THR A 57 -10.07 8.93 3.03
N GLY A 58 -10.09 7.99 2.07
CA GLY A 58 -10.70 8.21 0.75
C GLY A 58 -10.72 6.96 -0.13
N SER A 59 -10.99 7.14 -1.43
CA SER A 59 -10.96 6.02 -2.39
C SER A 59 -9.53 5.56 -2.60
N VAL A 60 -9.27 4.29 -2.30
CA VAL A 60 -7.96 3.68 -2.44
C VAL A 60 -7.94 2.77 -3.66
N THR A 61 -6.87 2.81 -4.45
CA THR A 61 -6.65 1.77 -5.46
C THR A 61 -5.87 0.62 -4.86
N VAL A 62 -6.33 -0.60 -5.12
CA VAL A 62 -5.65 -1.83 -4.71
C VAL A 62 -5.18 -2.55 -5.97
N GLY A 63 -3.88 -2.76 -6.10
CA GLY A 63 -3.30 -3.45 -7.25
C GLY A 63 -1.87 -3.02 -7.53
N PRO A 64 -1.19 -3.72 -8.46
CA PRO A 64 0.13 -3.32 -8.92
C PRO A 64 0.08 -1.87 -9.43
N PRO A 65 1.15 -1.08 -9.27
CA PRO A 65 1.19 0.26 -9.83
C PRO A 65 0.86 0.14 -11.33
N PRO A 66 -0.05 0.96 -11.88
CA PRO A 66 -0.25 1.06 -13.30
C PRO A 66 1.13 1.42 -13.83
N VAL A 67 1.58 0.58 -14.76
CA VAL A 67 2.85 0.77 -15.44
C VAL A 67 2.83 2.22 -15.92
N PRO A 68 3.82 3.06 -15.56
CA PRO A 68 3.87 4.39 -16.14
C PRO A 68 3.94 4.17 -17.64
N THR A 69 2.86 4.51 -18.33
CA THR A 69 2.87 4.64 -19.78
C THR A 69 4.04 5.56 -20.06
N VAL A 70 5.09 5.00 -20.65
CA VAL A 70 6.31 5.74 -20.95
C VAL A 70 5.86 6.90 -21.82
N THR A 71 5.96 8.12 -21.30
CA THR A 71 5.84 9.31 -22.14
C THR A 71 6.93 9.18 -23.19
N GLU A 72 6.55 8.86 -24.42
CA GLU A 72 7.46 8.83 -25.55
C GLU A 72 8.18 10.18 -25.59
N PRO A 73 9.53 10.21 -25.63
CA PRO A 73 10.23 11.46 -25.87
C PRO A 73 9.87 11.90 -27.29
N VAL A 74 9.00 12.91 -27.39
CA VAL A 74 8.84 13.69 -28.62
C VAL A 74 10.19 14.32 -28.90
N MET A 75 10.91 13.75 -29.87
CA MET A 75 12.09 14.35 -30.49
C MET A 75 11.77 15.79 -30.91
N LYS A 76 12.63 16.71 -30.52
CA LYS A 76 12.76 18.02 -31.16
C LYS A 76 14.22 18.42 -31.20
#